data_AF-A0A8S3JZK1-F1
#
_entry.id   AF-A0A8S3JZK1-F1
#
_cell.length_a   1.000
_cell.length_b   1.000
_cell.length_c   1.000
_cell.angle_alpha   90.00
_cell.angle_beta   90.00
_cell.angle_gamma   90.00
#
_symmetry.space_group_name_H-M   'P 1'
#
loop_
_entity.id
_entity.type
_entity.pdbx_description
1 polymer ?
#
loop_
_entity_poly.entity_id
_entity_poly.type
_entity_poly.pdbx_seq_one_letter_code
_entity_poly.pdbx_strand_id
1 'polypeptide(L)'
;APNMPDLLIPVSPLPKEIVHCHCWDEPILGLRYDDTISHWFRRLFQSNDQIDLVIFDEKQFQTRSSKNKPDFPNAAEDHHVAVYHDVCPIHLCSLESVTNLNTRLEKKIKIYNFRPNIIVTNGSEPYSEIK
;
A
#
# COMPACT_ATOMS: atom_id res chain seq x y z
N ALA A 1 -11.16 14.88 -4.30
CA ALA A 1 -11.63 14.40 -2.98
C ALA A 1 -12.84 15.22 -2.54
N PRO A 2 -13.74 14.74 -1.66
CA PRO A 2 -14.93 15.48 -1.28
C PRO A 2 -14.60 16.92 -0.85
N ASN A 3 -15.22 17.92 -1.48
CA ASN A 3 -15.05 19.35 -1.18
C ASN A 3 -13.62 19.90 -1.32
N MET A 4 -12.72 19.22 -2.03
CA MET A 4 -11.37 19.70 -2.35
C MET A 4 -11.25 19.96 -3.85
N PRO A 5 -10.51 21.00 -4.28
CA PRO A 5 -10.19 21.17 -5.69
C PRO A 5 -9.40 19.95 -6.19
N ASP A 6 -9.51 19.67 -7.49
CA ASP A 6 -8.72 18.61 -8.11
C ASP A 6 -7.22 18.91 -7.94
N LEU A 7 -6.46 17.86 -7.62
CA LEU A 7 -5.01 17.92 -7.50
C LEU A 7 -4.40 17.24 -8.74
N LEU A 8 -3.67 18.00 -9.53
CA LEU A 8 -2.92 17.49 -10.68
C LEU A 8 -1.48 17.20 -10.25
N ILE A 9 -1.08 15.93 -10.32
CA ILE A 9 0.26 15.47 -9.94
C ILE A 9 1.01 15.13 -11.23
N PRO A 10 2.15 15.79 -11.52
CA PRO A 10 2.94 15.46 -12.69
C PRO A 10 3.61 14.10 -12.50
N VAL A 11 3.42 13.20 -13.46
CA VAL A 11 4.08 11.88 -13.47
C VAL A 11 5.52 11.99 -13.99
N SER A 12 5.80 13.00 -14.81
CA SER A 12 7.12 13.29 -15.36
C SER A 12 7.30 14.81 -15.54
N PRO A 13 8.50 15.35 -15.30
CA PRO A 13 9.65 14.67 -14.69
C PRO A 13 9.35 14.29 -13.23
N LEU A 14 10.06 13.28 -12.72
CA LEU A 14 9.98 12.94 -11.31
C LEU A 14 10.51 14.11 -10.46
N PRO A 15 10.05 14.25 -9.20
CA PRO A 15 10.62 15.22 -8.27
C PRO A 15 12.11 14.95 -8.02
N LYS A 16 12.83 15.94 -7.50
CA LYS A 16 14.29 15.85 -7.29
C LYS A 16 14.69 15.75 -5.82
N GLU A 17 13.80 16.11 -4.91
CA GLU A 17 14.11 16.15 -3.50
C GLU A 17 14.06 14.75 -2.91
N ILE A 18 15.21 14.23 -2.51
CA ILE A 18 15.31 12.93 -1.84
C ILE A 18 15.02 13.11 -0.35
N VAL A 19 14.13 12.27 0.19
CA VAL A 19 13.78 12.23 1.61
C VAL A 19 14.03 10.84 2.19
N HIS A 20 14.37 10.82 3.48
CA HIS A 20 14.53 9.60 4.26
C HIS A 20 13.21 9.28 4.96
N CYS A 21 12.62 8.14 4.62
CA CYS A 21 11.38 7.65 5.19
C CYS A 21 11.63 6.39 6.00
N HIS A 22 10.64 6.00 6.79
CA HIS A 22 10.57 4.68 7.41
C HIS A 22 9.25 4.04 7.02
N CYS A 23 9.29 2.77 6.63
CA CYS A 23 8.11 1.97 6.38
C CYS A 23 8.25 0.70 7.22
N TRP A 24 7.35 0.51 8.19
CA TRP A 24 7.45 -0.58 9.17
C TRP A 24 8.81 -0.62 9.88
N ASP A 25 9.27 0.53 10.37
CA ASP A 25 10.58 0.76 11.02
C ASP A 25 11.82 0.46 10.17
N GLU A 26 11.65 0.09 8.90
CA GLU A 26 12.75 -0.08 7.95
C GLU A 26 13.00 1.21 7.17
N PRO A 27 14.26 1.66 7.07
CA PRO A 27 14.60 2.85 6.32
C PRO A 27 14.35 2.63 4.82
N ILE A 28 13.77 3.62 4.16
CA ILE A 28 13.55 3.65 2.71
C ILE A 28 13.64 5.07 2.20
N LEU A 29 14.23 5.25 1.02
CA LEU A 29 14.33 6.55 0.37
C LEU A 29 13.14 6.79 -0.56
N GLY A 30 12.81 8.06 -0.76
CA GLY A 30 11.82 8.47 -1.75
C GLY A 30 12.05 9.89 -2.25
N LEU A 31 11.32 10.24 -3.31
CA LEU A 31 11.30 11.58 -3.91
C LEU A 31 10.07 12.32 -3.43
N ARG A 32 10.27 13.44 -2.75
CA ARG A 32 9.20 14.30 -2.23
C ARG A 32 8.69 15.21 -3.34
N TYR A 33 7.38 15.32 -3.48
CA TYR A 33 6.75 16.40 -4.26
C TYR A 33 6.88 17.74 -3.54
N ASP A 34 6.43 18.81 -4.19
CA ASP A 34 6.54 20.16 -3.64
C ASP A 34 5.50 20.47 -2.53
N ASP A 35 5.70 21.62 -1.88
CA ASP A 35 4.86 22.11 -0.80
C ASP A 35 3.40 22.35 -1.22
N THR A 36 3.11 22.53 -2.51
CA THR A 36 1.74 22.70 -3.02
C THR A 36 0.96 21.40 -2.84
N ILE A 37 1.57 20.27 -3.24
CA ILE A 37 0.98 18.94 -3.07
C ILE A 37 0.87 18.60 -1.58
N SER A 38 1.91 18.87 -0.79
CA SER A 38 1.89 18.61 0.65
C SER A 38 0.83 19.43 1.38
N HIS A 39 0.63 20.71 0.99
CA HIS A 39 -0.45 21.54 1.54
C HIS A 39 -1.83 21.01 1.17
N TRP A 40 -2.02 20.49 -0.05
CA TRP A 40 -3.28 19.89 -0.45
C TRP A 40 -3.63 18.68 0.43
N PHE A 41 -2.67 17.79 0.73
CA PHE A 41 -2.88 16.64 1.61
C PHE A 41 -3.15 17.06 3.06
N ARG A 42 -2.41 18.03 3.61
CA ARG A 42 -2.68 18.58 4.96
C ARG A 42 -4.10 19.11 5.08
N ARG A 43 -4.60 19.82 4.08
CA ARG A 43 -5.99 20.30 4.02
C ARG A 43 -6.99 19.16 3.93
N LEU A 44 -6.73 18.15 3.09
CA LEU A 44 -7.61 16.99 2.96
C LEU A 44 -7.77 16.27 4.31
N PHE A 45 -6.67 16.05 5.03
CA PHE A 45 -6.66 15.32 6.29
C PHE A 45 -6.94 16.19 7.52
N GLN A 46 -7.09 17.51 7.36
CA GLN A 46 -7.25 18.47 8.46
C GLN A 46 -6.16 18.32 9.53
N SER A 47 -4.92 18.07 9.08
CA SER A 47 -3.78 17.88 9.97
C SER A 47 -2.88 19.10 10.00
N ASN A 48 -2.31 19.38 11.17
CA ASN A 48 -1.25 20.37 11.35
C ASN A 48 0.15 19.78 11.09
N ASP A 49 0.26 18.45 11.00
CA ASP A 49 1.52 17.77 10.75
C ASP A 49 1.96 17.93 9.30
N GLN A 50 3.26 17.79 9.04
CA GLN A 50 3.76 17.71 7.67
C GLN A 50 3.28 16.41 7.03
N ILE A 51 2.57 16.52 5.90
CA ILE A 51 2.11 15.37 5.11
C ILE A 51 2.61 15.58 3.69
N ASP A 52 3.59 14.78 3.30
CA ASP A 52 4.22 14.84 1.99
C ASP A 52 3.80 13.66 1.12
N LEU A 53 3.58 13.93 -0.17
CA LEU A 53 3.53 12.87 -1.16
C LEU A 53 4.94 12.50 -1.57
N VAL A 54 5.30 11.24 -1.34
CA VAL A 54 6.61 10.69 -1.67
C VAL A 54 6.45 9.54 -2.64
N ILE A 55 7.27 9.50 -3.69
CA ILE A 55 7.31 8.41 -4.67
C ILE A 55 8.64 7.67 -4.61
N PHE A 56 8.63 6.40 -4.98
CA PHE A 56 9.84 5.60 -5.05
C PHE A 56 10.39 5.61 -6.49
N ASP A 57 11.69 5.81 -6.64
CA ASP A 57 12.38 5.67 -7.93
C ASP A 57 13.23 4.40 -7.93
N GLU A 58 12.76 3.38 -8.65
CA GLU A 58 13.41 2.08 -8.80
C GLU A 58 14.80 2.15 -9.42
N LYS A 59 15.13 3.24 -10.13
CA LYS A 59 16.45 3.43 -10.74
C LYS A 59 17.47 3.99 -9.75
N GLN A 60 17.00 4.64 -8.69
CA GLN A 60 17.86 5.34 -7.73
C GLN A 60 17.92 4.66 -6.37
N PHE A 61 16.86 3.95 -5.96
CA PHE A 61 16.72 3.47 -4.59
C PHE A 61 16.59 1.96 -4.50
N GLN A 62 17.08 1.41 -3.39
CA GLN A 62 16.92 0.00 -3.07
C GLN A 62 15.55 -0.24 -2.44
N THR A 63 14.97 -1.39 -2.79
CA THR A 63 13.75 -1.91 -2.17
C THR A 63 14.04 -2.47 -0.77
N ARG A 64 12.99 -2.69 0.02
CA ARG A 64 13.08 -3.41 1.29
C ARG A 64 12.91 -4.91 1.06
N SER A 65 13.51 -5.72 1.92
CA SER A 65 13.29 -7.17 1.91
C SER A 65 11.88 -7.49 2.43
N SER A 66 11.20 -8.43 1.78
CA SER A 66 9.93 -8.99 2.29
C SER A 66 10.13 -10.14 3.28
N LYS A 67 11.37 -10.64 3.44
CA LYS A 67 11.69 -11.80 4.28
C LYS A 67 11.60 -11.46 5.77
N ASN A 68 11.32 -12.48 6.59
CA ASN A 68 11.46 -12.46 8.05
C ASN A 68 10.70 -11.33 8.74
N LYS A 69 9.50 -10.99 8.27
CA LYS A 69 8.62 -10.09 9.02
C LYS A 69 8.11 -10.83 10.27
N PRO A 70 8.20 -10.23 11.47
CA PRO A 70 7.86 -10.90 12.72
C PRO A 70 6.47 -11.55 12.72
N ASP A 71 5.50 -10.87 12.13
CA ASP A 71 4.10 -11.32 12.08
C ASP A 71 3.80 -12.30 10.93
N PHE A 72 4.73 -12.48 9.99
CA PHE A 72 4.54 -13.28 8.78
C PHE A 72 5.75 -14.21 8.51
N PRO A 73 6.03 -15.16 9.41
CA PRO A 73 7.11 -16.12 9.19
C PRO A 73 6.84 -16.93 7.92
N ASN A 74 7.86 -17.11 7.09
CA ASN A 74 7.80 -17.86 5.82
C ASN A 74 6.88 -17.27 4.73
N ALA A 75 6.41 -16.02 4.86
CA ALA A 75 5.58 -15.39 3.82
C ALA A 75 6.37 -14.97 2.56
N ALA A 76 7.71 -14.97 2.61
CA ALA A 76 8.55 -14.53 1.51
C ALA A 76 9.93 -15.19 1.53
N GLU A 77 10.50 -15.37 0.34
CA GLU A 77 11.88 -15.81 0.12
C GLU A 77 12.85 -14.62 0.05
N ASP A 78 14.15 -14.88 0.08
CA ASP A 78 15.22 -13.89 0.16
C ASP A 78 15.22 -12.88 -1.00
N HIS A 79 14.76 -13.32 -2.17
CA HIS A 79 14.71 -12.50 -3.38
C HIS A 79 13.41 -11.69 -3.52
N HIS A 80 12.43 -11.89 -2.64
CA HIS A 80 11.21 -11.11 -2.62
C HIS A 80 11.41 -9.77 -1.93
N VAL A 81 10.91 -8.72 -2.58
CA VAL A 81 11.10 -7.34 -2.15
C VAL A 81 9.79 -6.55 -2.17
N ALA A 82 9.75 -5.51 -1.35
CA ALA A 82 8.65 -4.57 -1.25
C ALA A 82 9.18 -3.13 -1.16
N VAL A 83 8.33 -2.17 -1.52
CA VAL A 83 8.62 -0.73 -1.39
C VAL A 83 7.88 -0.21 -0.15
N TYR A 84 6.74 0.45 -0.35
CA TYR A 84 5.87 0.96 0.72
C TYR A 84 4.73 -0.01 1.07
N HIS A 85 4.76 -1.24 0.55
CA HIS A 85 3.81 -2.31 0.94
C HIS A 85 4.13 -2.83 2.33
N ASP A 86 3.16 -3.44 3.00
CA ASP A 86 3.36 -3.93 4.37
C ASP A 86 4.37 -5.07 4.43
N VAL A 87 4.15 -6.12 3.64
CA VAL A 87 5.03 -7.29 3.58
C VAL A 87 5.26 -7.72 2.14
N CYS A 88 4.19 -8.12 1.45
CA CYS A 88 4.28 -8.68 0.10
C CYS A 88 3.88 -7.64 -0.97
N PRO A 89 4.47 -7.72 -2.18
CA PRO A 89 4.10 -6.83 -3.29
C PRO A 89 2.70 -7.13 -3.85
N ILE A 90 2.15 -8.31 -3.60
CA ILE A 90 0.86 -8.77 -4.13
C ILE A 90 0.04 -9.40 -3.00
N HIS A 91 -1.19 -8.95 -2.86
CA HIS A 91 -2.22 -9.56 -2.00
C HIS A 91 -3.31 -10.20 -2.88
N LEU A 92 -3.49 -11.52 -2.71
CA LEU A 92 -4.53 -12.31 -3.35
C LEU A 92 -5.68 -12.55 -2.36
N CYS A 93 -6.92 -12.37 -2.81
CA CYS A 93 -8.10 -12.67 -2.00
C CYS A 93 -9.25 -13.19 -2.88
N SER A 94 -9.94 -14.25 -2.44
CA SER A 94 -11.10 -14.79 -3.15
C SER A 94 -12.41 -14.18 -2.66
N LEU A 95 -13.37 -14.01 -3.57
CA LEU A 95 -14.71 -13.53 -3.23
C LEU A 95 -15.44 -14.54 -2.34
N GLU A 96 -15.19 -15.83 -2.53
CA GLU A 96 -15.74 -16.92 -1.74
C GLU A 96 -15.24 -16.88 -0.28
N SER A 97 -13.97 -16.56 -0.04
CA SER A 97 -13.44 -16.33 1.32
C SER A 97 -14.16 -15.18 2.05
N VAL A 98 -14.37 -14.05 1.35
CA VAL A 98 -15.07 -12.88 1.91
C VAL A 98 -16.55 -13.18 2.12
N THR A 99 -17.17 -13.94 1.21
CA THR A 99 -18.58 -14.38 1.33
C THR A 99 -18.75 -15.31 2.53
N ASN A 100 -17.86 -16.28 2.69
CA ASN A 100 -17.86 -17.17 3.85
C ASN A 100 -17.66 -16.39 5.15
N LEU A 101 -16.68 -15.48 5.21
CA LEU A 101 -16.47 -14.62 6.38
C LEU A 101 -17.72 -13.80 6.72
N ASN A 102 -18.38 -13.25 5.71
CA ASN A 102 -19.62 -12.50 5.87
C ASN A 102 -20.76 -13.33 6.48
N THR A 103 -20.77 -14.66 6.40
CA THR A 103 -21.78 -15.49 7.11
C THR A 103 -21.66 -15.39 8.63
N ARG A 104 -20.47 -15.02 9.13
CA ARG A 104 -20.13 -14.94 10.56
C ARG A 104 -20.13 -13.51 11.11
N LEU A 105 -20.34 -12.50 10.26
CA LEU A 105 -20.33 -11.09 10.65
C LEU A 105 -21.74 -10.52 10.70
N GLU A 106 -22.07 -9.78 11.76
CA GLU A 106 -23.30 -8.99 11.84
C GLU A 106 -23.31 -7.90 10.76
N LYS A 107 -22.23 -7.11 10.68
CA LYS A 107 -22.01 -6.11 9.66
C LYS A 107 -21.19 -6.69 8.51
N LYS A 108 -21.81 -6.78 7.33
CA LYS A 108 -21.13 -7.30 6.13
C LYS A 108 -20.04 -6.34 5.65
N ILE A 109 -18.94 -6.91 5.16
CA ILE A 109 -17.80 -6.20 4.60
C ILE A 109 -17.64 -6.54 3.11
N LYS A 110 -16.94 -5.67 2.39
CA LYS A 110 -16.65 -5.83 0.97
C LYS A 110 -15.22 -6.33 0.79
N ILE A 111 -14.94 -6.97 -0.35
CA ILE A 111 -13.59 -7.44 -0.68
C ILE A 111 -12.54 -6.33 -0.64
N TYR A 112 -12.92 -5.09 -0.98
CA TYR A 112 -12.02 -3.93 -0.92
C TYR A 112 -11.61 -3.52 0.50
N ASN A 113 -12.29 -3.98 1.55
CA ASN A 113 -11.83 -3.79 2.92
C ASN A 113 -10.48 -4.49 3.18
N PHE A 114 -10.12 -5.50 2.38
CA PHE A 114 -8.86 -6.24 2.47
C PHE A 114 -7.75 -5.69 1.56
N ARG A 115 -8.05 -4.70 0.71
CA ARG A 115 -7.09 -4.10 -0.24
C ARG A 115 -6.35 -5.14 -1.11
N PRO A 116 -7.03 -6.12 -1.73
CA PRO A 116 -6.35 -7.08 -2.60
C PRO A 116 -5.86 -6.40 -3.89
N ASN A 117 -4.74 -6.88 -4.42
CA ASN A 117 -4.29 -6.55 -5.77
C ASN A 117 -4.97 -7.43 -6.82
N ILE A 118 -5.18 -8.71 -6.48
CA ILE A 118 -5.83 -9.70 -7.35
C ILE A 118 -7.03 -10.28 -6.62
N ILE A 119 -8.18 -10.25 -7.29
CA ILE A 119 -9.43 -10.82 -6.79
C ILE A 119 -9.75 -12.07 -7.61
N VAL A 120 -9.89 -13.21 -6.92
CA VAL A 120 -10.44 -14.44 -7.52
C VAL A 120 -11.95 -14.41 -7.38
N THR A 121 -12.67 -14.45 -8.50
CA THR A 121 -14.13 -14.28 -8.51
C THR A 121 -14.93 -15.56 -8.64
N ASN A 122 -14.33 -16.63 -9.19
CA ASN A 122 -14.98 -17.91 -9.45
C ASN A 122 -13.97 -19.06 -9.32
N GLY A 123 -14.49 -20.27 -9.04
CA GLY A 123 -13.73 -21.51 -9.17
C GLY A 123 -12.84 -21.84 -7.97
N SER A 124 -13.07 -21.18 -6.83
CA SER A 124 -12.37 -21.42 -5.58
C SER A 124 -13.35 -21.81 -4.47
N GLU A 125 -12.98 -22.84 -3.69
CA GLU A 125 -13.57 -23.03 -2.36
C GLU A 125 -13.09 -21.89 -1.44
N PRO A 126 -13.89 -21.49 -0.43
CA PRO A 126 -13.43 -20.53 0.58
C PRO A 126 -12.06 -20.93 1.14
N TYR A 127 -11.14 -19.97 1.20
CA TYR A 127 -9.78 -20.09 1.71
C TYR A 127 -8.81 -20.94 0.89
N SER A 128 -9.19 -21.37 -0.32
CA SER A 128 -8.30 -22.15 -1.21
C SER A 128 -7.06 -21.40 -1.69
N GLU A 129 -7.01 -20.08 -1.50
CA GLU A 129 -5.82 -19.25 -1.71
C GLU A 129 -4.70 -19.46 -0.66
N ILE A 130 -5.00 -20.14 0.45
CA ILE A 130 -4.05 -20.47 1.51
C ILE A 130 -3.55 -21.90 1.24
N LYS A 131 -2.35 -22.04 0.65
CA LYS A 131 -1.68 -23.34 0.51
C LYS A 131 -0.48 -23.43 1.44
#